data_AF-A0A3B1IWT3-F1
#
_entry.id   AF-A0A3B1IWT3-F1
#
_cell.length_a   1.000
_cell.length_b   1.000
_cell.length_c   1.000
_cell.angle_alpha   90.00
_cell.angle_beta   90.00
_cell.angle_gamma   90.00
#
_symmetry.space_group_name_H-M   'P 1'
#
loop_
_entity.id
_entity.type
_entity.pdbx_description
1 polymer ?
#
loop_
_entity_poly.entity_id
_entity_poly.type
_entity_poly.pdbx_seq_one_letter_code
_entity_poly.pdbx_strand_id
1 'polypeptide(L)'
;QVLPDIIIRTEEGSGVTTVHQGSDQANFAMPTNPGRALMVFFSLRVTNMIFSDDLFNKSSPEYKALEQRFLELLVPYLQSNLSNFEKMEILNFRNGSIVVNSRMRFGKPVPRGVTTVVYLILEDFCNTAYQTMNLAIDKYSLDVESDQADPCKFQACNEYAECTVNRWSGEAECVCNAGYFSVDGLPCQSICEVQPDFCMNDGKCDIIPGQGAICCRVGENWWYRGEHCEEYVSEPLVVGIAIASVAGFLMVASGVIFF
;
A
#
# COMPACT_ATOMS: atom_id res chain seq x y z
N GLN A 1 -48.86 -59.50 2.46
CA GLN A 1 -48.31 -60.75 1.90
C GLN A 1 -46.94 -60.40 1.34
N VAL A 2 -45.89 -60.73 2.10
CA VAL A 2 -44.92 -61.80 1.78
C VAL A 2 -43.76 -61.26 0.94
N LEU A 3 -42.61 -61.12 1.62
CA LEU A 3 -41.24 -61.09 1.07
C LEU A 3 -40.98 -62.35 0.21
N PRO A 4 -39.96 -62.34 -0.67
CA PRO A 4 -38.73 -63.01 -0.24
C PRO A 4 -37.42 -62.31 -0.65
N ASP A 5 -36.43 -62.51 0.22
CA ASP A 5 -34.98 -62.34 0.03
C ASP A 5 -34.41 -63.22 -1.09
N ILE A 6 -33.20 -62.88 -1.60
CA ILE A 6 -32.10 -63.84 -1.85
C ILE A 6 -30.74 -63.10 -2.06
N ILE A 7 -29.88 -63.24 -1.04
CA ILE A 7 -28.46 -63.70 -0.99
C ILE A 7 -27.35 -63.05 -1.84
N ILE A 8 -26.28 -62.72 -1.09
CA ILE A 8 -24.94 -62.18 -1.36
C ILE A 8 -24.02 -63.11 -2.19
N ARG A 9 -23.16 -62.54 -3.05
CA ARG A 9 -21.79 -63.06 -3.29
C ARG A 9 -20.77 -61.92 -3.37
N THR A 10 -19.81 -61.95 -2.44
CA THR A 10 -18.50 -61.32 -2.50
C THR A 10 -17.55 -62.23 -3.29
N GLU A 11 -16.79 -61.66 -4.24
CA GLU A 11 -15.52 -62.23 -4.70
C GLU A 11 -14.47 -61.12 -4.72
N GLU A 12 -13.42 -61.31 -3.92
CA GLU A 12 -12.15 -60.61 -4.01
C GLU A 12 -11.42 -61.08 -5.28
N GLY A 13 -10.81 -60.15 -6.02
CA GLY A 13 -10.00 -60.46 -7.20
C GLY A 13 -8.95 -59.39 -7.45
N SER A 14 -7.77 -59.59 -6.88
CA SER A 14 -6.54 -58.85 -7.17
C SER A 14 -6.09 -59.09 -8.61
N GLY A 15 -5.72 -58.04 -9.34
CA GLY A 15 -5.21 -58.14 -10.70
C GLY A 15 -4.62 -56.82 -11.20
N VAL A 16 -3.31 -56.64 -11.00
CA VAL A 16 -2.50 -55.59 -11.63
C VAL A 16 -2.19 -56.01 -13.07
N THR A 17 -2.45 -55.15 -14.06
CA THR A 17 -1.66 -55.12 -15.31
C THR A 17 -1.81 -53.77 -16.03
N THR A 18 -0.74 -53.39 -16.71
CA THR A 18 -0.31 -52.04 -17.08
C THR A 18 -0.67 -51.67 -18.53
N VAL A 19 -1.07 -50.40 -18.73
CA VAL A 19 -0.88 -49.47 -19.88
C VAL A 19 -1.47 -49.80 -21.26
N HIS A 20 -2.38 -48.92 -21.72
CA HIS A 20 -2.25 -48.28 -23.04
C HIS A 20 -2.74 -46.82 -23.03
N GLN A 21 -1.95 -45.96 -23.69
CA GLN A 21 -2.14 -44.52 -23.88
C GLN A 21 -3.37 -44.21 -24.73
N GLY A 22 -4.13 -43.20 -24.32
CA GLY A 22 -5.12 -42.51 -25.12
C GLY A 22 -5.23 -41.07 -24.63
N SER A 23 -4.70 -40.15 -25.41
CA SER A 23 -4.66 -38.71 -25.17
C SER A 23 -6.06 -38.09 -25.15
N ASP A 24 -6.39 -37.40 -24.07
CA ASP A 24 -7.29 -36.23 -24.10
C ASP A 24 -6.87 -35.31 -22.94
N GLN A 25 -5.97 -34.37 -23.24
CA GLN A 25 -5.65 -33.25 -22.36
C GLN A 25 -6.86 -32.32 -22.31
N ALA A 26 -7.84 -32.66 -21.48
CA ALA A 26 -8.72 -31.66 -20.90
C ALA A 26 -7.85 -30.78 -20.01
N ASN A 27 -7.63 -29.52 -20.43
CA ASN A 27 -7.19 -28.45 -19.54
C ASN A 27 -8.25 -28.30 -18.44
N PHE A 28 -8.11 -29.09 -17.37
CA PHE A 28 -8.73 -28.78 -16.10
C PHE A 28 -8.05 -27.50 -15.62
N ALA A 29 -8.67 -26.36 -15.95
CA ALA A 29 -8.44 -25.13 -15.23
C ALA A 29 -8.60 -25.46 -13.74
N MET A 30 -7.48 -25.44 -13.01
CA MET A 30 -7.50 -25.63 -11.57
C MET A 30 -8.46 -24.58 -10.99
N PRO A 31 -9.36 -24.97 -10.06
CA PRO A 31 -10.22 -24.00 -9.42
C PRO A 31 -9.35 -22.94 -8.74
N THR A 32 -9.71 -21.68 -9.00
CA THR A 32 -9.17 -20.49 -8.35
C THR A 32 -9.11 -20.74 -6.85
N ASN A 33 -7.89 -20.86 -6.33
CA ASN A 33 -7.47 -20.90 -4.93
C ASN A 33 -8.59 -21.09 -3.88
N PRO A 34 -8.84 -22.32 -3.38
CA PRO A 34 -9.89 -22.57 -2.40
C PRO A 34 -9.44 -22.06 -1.02
N GLY A 35 -9.62 -20.77 -0.73
CA GLY A 35 -9.09 -20.24 0.52
C GLY A 35 -9.42 -18.80 0.87
N ARG A 36 -9.34 -17.87 -0.08
CA ARG A 36 -9.46 -16.44 0.24
C ARG A 36 -10.91 -16.05 0.56
N ALA A 37 -11.09 -15.28 1.64
CA ALA A 37 -12.32 -14.56 1.94
C ALA A 37 -12.57 -13.51 0.84
N LEU A 38 -13.83 -13.24 0.50
CA LEU A 38 -14.14 -12.21 -0.51
C LEU A 38 -13.88 -10.83 0.11
N MET A 39 -13.12 -10.02 -0.61
CA MET A 39 -12.93 -8.61 -0.30
C MET A 39 -13.70 -7.76 -1.30
N VAL A 40 -14.49 -6.82 -0.78
CA VAL A 40 -15.22 -5.83 -1.58
C VAL A 40 -14.71 -4.45 -1.20
N PHE A 41 -14.30 -3.68 -2.19
CA PHE A 41 -13.84 -2.31 -2.03
C PHE A 41 -14.94 -1.38 -2.51
N PHE A 42 -15.12 -0.26 -1.80
CA PHE A 42 -16.03 0.77 -2.27
C PHE A 42 -15.55 2.16 -1.89
N SER A 43 -15.99 3.14 -2.66
CA SER A 43 -15.77 4.55 -2.37
C SER A 43 -17.09 5.32 -2.42
N LEU A 44 -17.20 6.36 -1.58
CA LEU A 44 -18.28 7.33 -1.63
C LEU A 44 -17.76 8.72 -1.24
N ARG A 45 -18.48 9.77 -1.64
CA ARG A 45 -18.11 11.16 -1.38
C ARG A 45 -19.10 11.83 -0.45
N VAL A 46 -18.60 12.32 0.69
CA VAL A 46 -19.33 13.21 1.59
C VAL A 46 -19.14 14.65 1.11
N THR A 47 -20.23 15.41 0.97
CA THR A 47 -20.26 16.73 0.32
C THR A 47 -20.52 17.89 1.28
N ASN A 48 -21.13 17.64 2.44
CA ASN A 48 -21.42 18.68 3.45
C ASN A 48 -20.31 18.83 4.51
N MET A 49 -19.11 18.34 4.22
CA MET A 49 -17.92 18.48 5.05
C MET A 49 -16.76 18.93 4.17
N ILE A 50 -15.86 19.72 4.76
CA ILE A 50 -14.65 20.22 4.10
C ILE A 50 -13.50 19.28 4.48
N PHE A 51 -12.67 18.93 3.50
CA PHE A 51 -11.45 18.17 3.73
C PHE A 51 -10.48 18.97 4.63
N SER A 52 -9.92 18.31 5.65
CA SER A 52 -8.77 18.83 6.44
C SER A 52 -7.57 17.93 6.20
N ASP A 53 -6.37 18.49 6.25
CA ASP A 53 -5.12 17.72 6.17
C ASP A 53 -4.97 16.71 7.32
N ASP A 54 -5.62 16.96 8.47
CA ASP A 54 -5.69 16.01 9.58
C ASP A 54 -6.34 14.68 9.19
N LEU A 55 -7.18 14.66 8.14
CA LEU A 55 -7.80 13.44 7.62
C LEU A 55 -6.83 12.55 6.84
N PHE A 56 -5.60 13.01 6.57
CA PHE A 56 -4.56 12.10 6.09
C PHE A 56 -3.94 11.27 7.21
N ASN A 57 -3.96 11.77 8.45
CA ASN A 57 -3.33 11.11 9.58
C ASN A 57 -4.35 10.23 10.34
N LYS A 58 -4.20 8.91 10.27
CA LYS A 58 -5.08 7.96 10.99
C LYS A 58 -5.07 8.12 12.51
N SER A 59 -4.04 8.76 13.05
CA SER A 59 -3.90 9.02 14.48
C SER A 59 -4.60 10.29 14.94
N SER A 60 -4.95 11.20 14.02
CA SER A 60 -5.59 12.47 14.35
C SER A 60 -6.97 12.26 14.99
N PRO A 61 -7.39 13.17 15.89
CA PRO A 61 -8.73 13.11 16.46
C PRO A 61 -9.81 13.29 15.39
N GLU A 62 -9.58 14.11 14.36
CA GLU A 62 -10.49 14.35 13.25
C GLU A 62 -10.73 13.08 12.42
N TYR A 63 -9.66 12.36 12.07
CA TYR A 63 -9.76 11.08 11.36
C TYR A 63 -10.57 10.07 12.16
N LYS A 64 -10.19 9.86 13.43
CA LYS A 64 -10.83 8.88 14.31
C LYS A 64 -12.31 9.18 14.53
N ALA A 65 -12.65 10.45 14.74
CA ALA A 65 -14.05 10.86 14.92
C ALA A 65 -14.89 10.59 13.67
N LEU A 66 -14.36 10.90 12.48
CA LEU A 66 -15.08 10.66 11.23
C LEU A 66 -15.19 9.17 10.90
N GLU A 67 -14.10 8.41 11.09
CA GLU A 67 -14.07 6.95 10.92
C GLU A 67 -15.09 6.28 11.85
N GLN A 68 -15.07 6.61 13.14
CA GLN A 68 -15.99 6.06 14.12
C GLN A 68 -17.44 6.37 13.75
N ARG A 69 -17.75 7.64 13.45
CA ARG A 69 -19.09 8.05 13.04
C ARG A 69 -19.56 7.23 11.84
N PHE A 70 -18.73 7.07 10.83
CA PHE A 70 -19.07 6.32 9.62
C PHE A 70 -19.30 4.84 9.89
N LEU A 71 -18.42 4.19 10.66
CA LEU A 71 -18.53 2.78 11.03
C LEU A 71 -19.76 2.51 11.91
N GLU A 72 -20.05 3.38 12.88
CA GLU A 72 -21.18 3.22 13.81
C GLU A 72 -22.54 3.13 13.09
N LEU A 73 -22.69 3.77 11.93
CA LEU A 73 -23.95 3.68 11.17
C LEU A 73 -23.90 2.65 10.06
N LEU A 74 -22.79 2.56 9.33
CA LEU A 74 -22.74 1.70 8.17
C LEU A 74 -22.61 0.23 8.58
N VAL A 75 -21.84 -0.09 9.63
CA VAL A 75 -21.65 -1.49 10.06
C VAL A 75 -22.97 -2.16 10.47
N PRO A 76 -23.84 -1.58 11.32
CA PRO A 76 -25.12 -2.19 11.63
C PRO A 76 -26.06 -2.32 10.43
N TYR A 77 -26.03 -1.34 9.53
CA TYR A 77 -26.84 -1.37 8.30
C TYR A 77 -26.37 -2.49 7.35
N LEU A 78 -25.05 -2.68 7.20
CA LEU A 78 -24.48 -3.80 6.44
C LEU A 78 -24.76 -5.15 7.12
N GLN A 79 -24.56 -5.27 8.44
CA GLN A 79 -24.80 -6.52 9.18
C GLN A 79 -26.25 -7.01 9.11
N SER A 80 -27.21 -6.08 9.08
CA SER A 80 -28.64 -6.41 8.99
C SER A 80 -29.09 -6.77 7.58
N ASN A 81 -28.41 -6.26 6.55
CA ASN A 81 -28.83 -6.43 5.14
C ASN A 81 -27.93 -7.38 4.32
N LEU A 82 -26.71 -7.69 4.78
CA LEU A 82 -25.75 -8.53 4.09
C LEU A 82 -25.46 -9.83 4.85
N SER A 83 -25.78 -10.96 4.20
CA SER A 83 -25.39 -12.28 4.68
C SER A 83 -23.86 -12.47 4.63
N ASN A 84 -23.31 -13.11 5.66
CA ASN A 84 -21.89 -13.45 5.77
C ASN A 84 -20.94 -12.23 5.76
N PHE A 85 -21.42 -11.03 6.07
CA PHE A 85 -20.57 -9.89 6.37
C PHE A 85 -19.77 -10.15 7.66
N GLU A 86 -18.44 -10.03 7.59
CA GLU A 86 -17.56 -10.22 8.77
C GLU A 86 -17.12 -8.88 9.35
N LYS A 87 -16.54 -8.01 8.51
CA LYS A 87 -15.92 -6.76 8.94
C LYS A 87 -15.91 -5.74 7.82
N MET A 88 -15.96 -4.46 8.19
CA MET A 88 -15.65 -3.33 7.34
C MET A 88 -14.57 -2.47 7.98
N GLU A 89 -13.72 -1.86 7.16
CA GLU A 89 -12.67 -0.93 7.57
C GLU A 89 -12.61 0.26 6.63
N ILE A 90 -12.25 1.42 7.17
CA ILE A 90 -11.90 2.61 6.38
C ILE A 90 -10.43 2.51 6.00
N LEU A 91 -10.16 2.59 4.70
CA LEU A 91 -8.79 2.55 4.18
C LEU A 91 -8.11 3.90 4.35
N ASN A 92 -8.77 4.97 3.91
CA ASN A 92 -8.28 6.35 3.95
C ASN A 92 -9.41 7.34 3.62
N PHE A 93 -9.16 8.61 3.90
CA PHE A 93 -9.93 9.73 3.38
C PHE A 93 -9.11 10.47 2.33
N ARG A 94 -9.74 10.87 1.22
CA ARG A 94 -9.10 11.57 0.12
C ARG A 94 -9.77 12.91 -0.18
N ASN A 95 -8.97 13.88 -0.62
CA ASN A 95 -9.44 15.19 -1.05
C ASN A 95 -10.45 15.07 -2.21
N GLY A 96 -11.52 15.85 -2.12
CA GLY A 96 -12.67 15.84 -3.03
C GLY A 96 -13.98 16.02 -2.26
N SER A 97 -14.09 17.09 -1.47
CA SER A 97 -14.99 17.20 -0.30
C SER A 97 -14.51 16.25 0.80
N ILE A 98 -14.96 15.00 0.89
CA ILE A 98 -14.25 13.91 1.58
C ILE A 98 -14.63 12.61 0.87
N VAL A 99 -13.69 12.00 0.14
CA VAL A 99 -13.89 10.67 -0.45
C VAL A 99 -13.46 9.62 0.56
N VAL A 100 -14.38 8.72 0.92
CA VAL A 100 -14.18 7.67 1.91
C VAL A 100 -13.90 6.36 1.18
N ASN A 101 -12.66 5.91 1.18
CA ASN A 101 -12.29 4.61 0.62
C ASN A 101 -12.42 3.54 1.71
N SER A 102 -13.12 2.46 1.40
CA SER A 102 -13.49 1.44 2.38
C SER A 102 -13.30 0.03 1.82
N ARG A 103 -13.09 -0.93 2.72
CA ARG A 103 -13.07 -2.35 2.38
C ARG A 103 -13.98 -3.15 3.30
N MET A 104 -14.65 -4.14 2.74
CA MET A 104 -15.47 -5.12 3.45
C MET A 104 -14.92 -6.52 3.23
N ARG A 105 -15.06 -7.36 4.25
CA ARG A 105 -14.70 -8.77 4.22
C ARG A 105 -15.94 -9.62 4.42
N PHE A 106 -16.09 -10.64 3.56
CA PHE A 106 -17.18 -11.61 3.65
C PHE A 106 -16.64 -13.00 3.96
N GLY A 107 -17.34 -13.67 4.88
CA GLY A 107 -17.16 -15.08 5.19
C GLY A 107 -17.77 -15.98 4.13
N LYS A 108 -17.46 -17.28 4.20
CA LYS A 108 -18.01 -18.28 3.28
C LYS A 108 -19.34 -18.85 3.81
N PRO A 109 -20.32 -19.17 2.94
CA PRO A 109 -20.30 -19.06 1.49
C PRO A 109 -20.64 -17.65 1.00
N VAL A 110 -19.93 -17.17 -0.01
CA VAL A 110 -20.15 -15.86 -0.61
C VAL A 110 -21.18 -15.98 -1.74
N PRO A 111 -22.32 -15.26 -1.71
CA PRO A 111 -23.30 -15.29 -2.79
C PRO A 111 -22.70 -14.83 -4.13
N ARG A 112 -23.22 -15.35 -5.25
CA ARG A 112 -22.87 -14.80 -6.58
C ARG A 112 -23.51 -13.41 -6.72
N GLY A 113 -22.78 -12.44 -7.26
CA GLY A 113 -23.30 -11.08 -7.46
C GLY A 113 -23.34 -10.22 -6.19
N VAL A 114 -22.48 -10.52 -5.20
CA VAL A 114 -22.36 -9.69 -3.98
C VAL A 114 -22.08 -8.22 -4.31
N THR A 115 -21.32 -7.91 -5.36
CA THR A 115 -21.10 -6.53 -5.80
C THR A 115 -22.39 -5.78 -6.11
N THR A 116 -23.32 -6.39 -6.85
CA THR A 116 -24.62 -5.78 -7.17
C THR A 116 -25.46 -5.57 -5.91
N VAL A 117 -25.47 -6.56 -5.02
CA VAL A 117 -26.23 -6.46 -3.75
C VAL A 117 -25.65 -5.36 -2.86
N VAL A 118 -24.32 -5.32 -2.72
CA VAL A 118 -23.61 -4.28 -1.97
C VAL A 118 -23.88 -2.91 -2.57
N TYR A 119 -23.84 -2.77 -3.90
CA TYR A 119 -24.15 -1.52 -4.58
C TYR A 119 -25.57 -1.03 -4.23
N LEU A 120 -26.60 -1.88 -4.35
CA LEU A 120 -27.98 -1.50 -4.07
C LEU A 120 -28.18 -1.09 -2.59
N ILE A 121 -27.56 -1.82 -1.67
CA ILE A 121 -27.63 -1.53 -0.23
C ILE A 121 -26.92 -0.20 0.08
N LEU A 122 -25.73 0.03 -0.48
CA LEU A 122 -25.00 1.28 -0.30
C LEU A 122 -25.72 2.47 -0.96
N GLU A 123 -26.39 2.25 -2.09
CA GLU A 123 -27.21 3.27 -2.74
C GLU A 123 -28.42 3.66 -1.87
N ASP A 124 -29.13 2.69 -1.28
CA ASP A 124 -30.22 2.96 -0.33
C ASP A 124 -29.72 3.69 0.92
N PHE A 125 -28.56 3.27 1.44
CA PHE A 125 -27.89 3.98 2.52
C PHE A 125 -27.60 5.44 2.16
N CYS A 126 -27.07 5.73 0.96
CA CYS A 126 -26.80 7.10 0.53
C CYS A 126 -28.06 7.98 0.52
N ASN A 127 -29.23 7.41 0.17
CA ASN A 127 -30.49 8.15 0.17
C ASN A 127 -31.02 8.43 1.59
N THR A 128 -30.73 7.56 2.56
CA THR A 128 -31.21 7.69 3.95
C THR A 128 -30.20 8.39 4.88
N ALA A 129 -28.91 8.39 4.53
CA ALA A 129 -27.82 8.92 5.36
C ALA A 129 -28.00 10.39 5.77
N TYR A 130 -28.55 11.24 4.89
CA TYR A 130 -28.80 12.65 5.25
C TYR A 130 -29.74 12.78 6.45
N GLN A 131 -30.78 11.95 6.51
CA GLN A 131 -31.81 12.01 7.56
C GLN A 131 -31.30 11.48 8.90
N THR A 132 -30.46 10.44 8.87
CA THR A 132 -29.98 9.77 10.09
C THR A 132 -28.68 10.37 10.63
N MET A 133 -27.86 10.97 9.74
CA MET A 133 -26.47 11.27 10.05
C MET A 133 -26.09 12.73 9.84
N ASN A 134 -26.94 13.58 9.25
CA ASN A 134 -26.55 14.91 8.78
C ASN A 134 -25.24 14.84 7.96
N LEU A 135 -25.08 13.80 7.15
CA LEU A 135 -24.01 13.66 6.15
C LEU A 135 -24.67 13.64 4.77
N ALA A 136 -24.30 14.58 3.91
CA ALA A 136 -24.76 14.62 2.53
C ALA A 136 -23.81 13.78 1.68
N ILE A 137 -24.25 12.61 1.24
CA ILE A 137 -23.45 11.72 0.40
C ILE A 137 -23.89 11.88 -1.05
N ASP A 138 -22.93 12.07 -1.96
CA ASP A 138 -23.20 12.05 -3.39
C ASP A 138 -23.38 10.60 -3.85
N LYS A 139 -24.63 10.18 -4.06
CA LYS A 139 -24.94 8.82 -4.52
C LYS A 139 -24.28 8.45 -5.85
N TYR A 140 -23.99 9.43 -6.72
CA TYR A 140 -23.35 9.19 -8.01
C TYR A 140 -21.85 8.96 -7.91
N SER A 141 -21.28 9.21 -6.72
CA SER A 141 -19.88 8.92 -6.42
C SER A 141 -19.65 7.48 -5.93
N LEU A 142 -20.72 6.69 -5.75
CA LEU A 142 -20.63 5.32 -5.28
C LEU A 142 -19.96 4.44 -6.34
N ASP A 143 -18.83 3.85 -5.96
CA ASP A 143 -18.06 2.93 -6.78
C ASP A 143 -17.78 1.66 -5.97
N VAL A 144 -18.04 0.48 -6.53
CA VAL A 144 -17.97 -0.81 -5.81
C VAL A 144 -17.27 -1.84 -6.70
N GLU A 145 -16.19 -2.44 -6.18
CA GLU A 145 -15.43 -3.49 -6.85
C GLU A 145 -15.16 -4.68 -5.91
N SER A 146 -14.91 -5.87 -6.46
CA SER A 146 -14.70 -7.12 -5.72
C SER A 146 -13.71 -8.00 -6.47
N ASP A 147 -13.10 -8.99 -5.80
CA ASP A 147 -12.23 -10.11 -6.28
C ASP A 147 -11.11 -9.80 -7.30
N GLN A 148 -11.40 -9.03 -8.35
CA GLN A 148 -10.51 -8.45 -9.35
C GLN A 148 -10.35 -6.93 -9.17
N ALA A 149 -10.81 -6.38 -8.04
CA ALA A 149 -10.63 -4.97 -7.73
C ALA A 149 -9.14 -4.61 -7.77
N ASP A 150 -8.81 -3.45 -8.36
CA ASP A 150 -7.47 -2.89 -8.24
C ASP A 150 -7.33 -2.22 -6.86
N PRO A 151 -6.57 -2.78 -5.91
CA PRO A 151 -6.48 -2.20 -4.57
C PRO A 151 -5.85 -0.80 -4.59
N CYS A 152 -5.05 -0.48 -5.61
CA CYS A 152 -4.43 0.84 -5.76
C CYS A 152 -5.43 1.92 -6.17
N LYS A 153 -6.57 1.56 -6.79
CA LYS A 153 -7.67 2.50 -7.08
C LYS A 153 -8.25 3.12 -5.80
N PHE A 154 -8.34 2.32 -4.73
CA PHE A 154 -8.92 2.70 -3.44
C PHE A 154 -7.87 3.22 -2.45
N GLN A 155 -6.60 3.31 -2.87
CA GLN A 155 -5.52 3.82 -2.04
C GLN A 155 -5.26 5.31 -2.33
N ALA A 156 -4.94 6.09 -1.29
CA ALA A 156 -4.66 7.52 -1.40
C ALA A 156 -3.16 7.82 -1.30
N CYS A 157 -2.39 7.44 -2.33
CA CYS A 157 -0.99 7.87 -2.45
C CYS A 157 -0.91 9.29 -3.04
N ASN A 158 0.02 10.10 -2.55
CA ASN A 158 0.33 11.40 -3.15
C ASN A 158 1.33 11.27 -4.30
N GLU A 159 1.68 12.38 -4.95
CA GLU A 159 2.60 12.39 -6.10
C GLU A 159 4.03 11.94 -5.78
N TYR A 160 4.40 11.91 -4.49
CA TYR A 160 5.72 11.50 -4.01
C TYR A 160 5.78 10.01 -3.62
N ALA A 161 4.77 9.22 -4.00
CA ALA A 161 4.67 7.81 -3.68
C ALA A 161 4.17 6.98 -4.86
N GLU A 162 4.64 5.74 -4.95
CA GLU A 162 4.12 4.73 -5.87
C GLU A 162 3.24 3.74 -5.11
N CYS A 163 2.06 3.45 -5.66
CA CYS A 163 1.20 2.41 -5.09
C CYS A 163 1.67 1.03 -5.54
N THR A 164 1.94 0.14 -4.59
CA THR A 164 2.30 -1.24 -4.86
C THR A 164 1.38 -2.18 -4.11
N VAL A 165 1.10 -3.35 -4.69
CA VAL A 165 0.30 -4.38 -4.03
C VAL A 165 1.22 -5.43 -3.43
N ASN A 166 1.10 -5.64 -2.12
CA ASN A 166 1.86 -6.66 -1.42
C ASN A 166 1.43 -8.05 -1.91
N ARG A 167 2.39 -8.83 -2.41
CA ARG A 167 2.12 -10.16 -3.01
C ARG A 167 1.59 -11.19 -2.01
N TRP A 168 1.90 -11.04 -0.72
CA TRP A 168 1.48 -11.96 0.32
C TRP A 168 0.11 -11.59 0.90
N SER A 169 -0.08 -10.33 1.34
CA SER A 169 -1.34 -9.88 1.91
C SER A 169 -2.41 -9.54 0.87
N GLY A 170 -2.00 -9.14 -0.34
CA GLY A 170 -2.89 -8.60 -1.37
C GLY A 170 -3.34 -7.17 -1.09
N GLU A 171 -2.72 -6.47 -0.13
CA GLU A 171 -3.07 -5.11 0.25
C GLU A 171 -2.23 -4.09 -0.55
N ALA A 172 -2.84 -2.95 -0.90
CA ALA A 172 -2.14 -1.82 -1.49
C ALA A 172 -1.39 -1.02 -0.41
N GLU A 173 -0.16 -0.64 -0.73
CA GLU A 173 0.73 0.15 0.12
C GLU A 173 1.34 1.28 -0.70
N CYS A 174 1.43 2.47 -0.10
CA CYS A 174 2.11 3.62 -0.70
C CYS A 174 3.58 3.56 -0.32
N VAL A 175 4.46 3.35 -1.30
CA VAL A 175 5.91 3.35 -1.11
C VAL A 175 6.45 4.71 -1.52
N CYS A 176 7.10 5.42 -0.60
CA CYS A 176 7.65 6.74 -0.89
C CYS A 176 8.80 6.67 -1.90
N ASN A 177 8.85 7.66 -2.78
CA ASN A 177 9.96 7.86 -3.72
C ASN A 177 11.26 8.17 -2.97
N ALA A 178 12.40 7.95 -3.61
CA ALA A 178 13.70 8.28 -3.04
C ALA A 178 13.76 9.75 -2.56
N GLY A 179 14.21 9.97 -1.31
CA GLY A 179 14.25 11.30 -0.68
C GLY A 179 12.96 11.74 0.01
N TYR A 180 11.92 10.91 0.01
CA TYR A 180 10.65 11.16 0.68
C TYR A 180 10.35 10.10 1.74
N PHE A 181 9.69 10.49 2.82
CA PHE A 181 9.32 9.60 3.93
C PHE A 181 7.92 9.91 4.45
N SER A 182 7.23 8.87 4.92
CA SER A 182 5.95 9.00 5.63
C SER A 182 6.23 8.97 7.13
N VAL A 183 5.77 10.00 7.84
CA VAL A 183 5.85 10.10 9.30
C VAL A 183 4.42 10.12 9.86
N ASP A 184 4.18 9.33 10.90
CA ASP A 184 2.88 9.22 11.58
C ASP A 184 1.69 8.90 10.65
N GLY A 185 1.94 8.17 9.56
CA GLY A 185 0.92 7.80 8.59
C GLY A 185 0.45 8.93 7.68
N LEU A 186 1.16 10.07 7.68
CA LEU A 186 0.95 11.14 6.71
C LEU A 186 1.43 10.72 5.30
N PRO A 187 0.96 11.39 4.24
CA PRO A 187 1.46 11.16 2.89
C PRO A 187 2.96 11.45 2.82
N CYS A 188 3.67 10.86 1.86
CA CYS A 188 5.12 10.99 1.76
C CYS A 188 5.53 12.47 1.62
N GLN A 189 6.40 12.93 2.52
CA GLN A 189 6.93 14.29 2.54
C GLN A 189 8.43 14.27 2.30
N SER A 190 8.99 15.39 1.82
CA SER A 190 10.42 15.45 1.55
C SER A 190 11.20 15.38 2.86
N ILE A 191 12.32 14.63 2.87
CA ILE A 191 13.17 14.57 4.06
C ILE A 191 13.72 15.96 4.45
N CYS A 192 13.89 16.84 3.46
CA CYS A 192 14.32 18.22 3.67
C CYS A 192 13.33 19.06 4.48
N GLU A 193 12.02 18.79 4.39
CA GLU A 193 10.98 19.49 5.15
C GLU A 193 10.76 18.84 6.52
N VAL A 194 10.75 17.50 6.54
CA VAL A 194 10.46 16.71 7.75
C VAL A 194 11.62 16.75 8.74
N GLN A 195 12.86 16.79 8.23
CA GLN A 195 14.08 16.82 9.03
C GLN A 195 14.97 17.99 8.59
N PRO A 196 14.76 19.20 9.14
CA PRO A 196 15.54 20.39 8.77
C PRO A 196 17.05 20.24 8.98
N ASP A 197 17.46 19.46 9.98
CA ASP A 197 18.87 19.20 10.31
C ASP A 197 19.45 17.99 9.56
N PHE A 198 18.76 17.53 8.50
CA PHE A 198 19.23 16.40 7.68
C PHE A 198 20.58 16.69 7.00
N CYS A 199 20.81 17.93 6.57
CA CYS A 199 22.11 18.36 6.06
C CYS A 199 22.90 19.07 7.15
N MET A 200 24.15 18.65 7.36
CA MET A 200 25.09 19.29 8.29
C MET A 200 25.75 20.53 7.67
N ASN A 201 26.44 21.32 8.51
CA ASN A 201 27.27 22.46 8.09
C ASN A 201 26.54 23.52 7.25
N ASP A 202 25.28 23.84 7.61
CA ASP A 202 24.40 24.74 6.85
C ASP A 202 24.25 24.33 5.37
N GLY A 203 24.37 23.02 5.10
CA GLY A 203 24.19 22.44 3.78
C GLY A 203 22.76 22.66 3.29
N LYS A 204 22.62 23.07 2.03
CA LYS A 204 21.30 23.15 1.39
C LYS A 204 20.82 21.74 1.05
N CYS A 205 19.62 21.39 1.53
CA CYS A 205 18.93 20.14 1.18
C CYS A 205 18.11 20.35 -0.09
N ASP A 206 18.33 19.50 -1.09
CA ASP A 206 17.55 19.46 -2.32
C ASP A 206 17.22 18.00 -2.69
N ILE A 207 16.10 17.76 -3.39
CA ILE A 207 15.73 16.42 -3.84
C ILE A 207 16.02 16.28 -5.34
N ILE A 208 16.77 15.24 -5.72
CA ILE A 208 16.95 14.83 -7.11
C ILE A 208 16.01 13.66 -7.42
N PRO A 209 15.12 13.78 -8.44
CA PRO A 209 14.22 12.70 -8.84
C PRO A 209 14.97 11.38 -9.09
N GLY A 210 14.56 10.32 -8.40
CA GLY A 210 15.14 8.98 -8.54
C GLY A 210 16.48 8.76 -7.83
N GLN A 211 17.14 9.79 -7.32
CA GLN A 211 18.40 9.68 -6.56
C GLN A 211 18.21 9.95 -5.06
N GLY A 212 17.21 10.76 -4.71
CA GLY A 212 16.90 11.10 -3.32
C GLY A 212 17.42 12.47 -2.90
N ALA A 213 17.58 12.66 -1.60
CA ALA A 213 18.06 13.92 -1.05
C ALA A 213 19.56 14.06 -1.27
N ILE A 214 19.96 15.27 -1.67
CA ILE A 214 21.35 15.68 -1.74
C ILE A 214 21.58 16.80 -0.73
N CYS A 215 22.74 16.73 -0.11
CA CYS A 215 23.30 17.81 0.66
C CYS A 215 24.59 18.21 -0.06
N CYS A 216 24.91 19.51 -0.12
CA CYS A 216 26.27 20.10 -0.04
C CYS A 216 26.38 21.42 -0.78
N ARG A 217 27.13 22.34 -0.15
CA ARG A 217 27.49 23.64 -0.72
C ARG A 217 28.89 23.58 -1.31
N VAL A 218 29.07 24.28 -2.42
CA VAL A 218 30.36 24.46 -3.09
C VAL A 218 30.73 25.95 -3.05
N GLY A 219 31.95 26.26 -2.61
CA GLY A 219 32.57 27.58 -2.69
C GLY A 219 33.71 27.60 -3.71
N GLU A 220 34.45 28.72 -3.82
CA GLU A 220 35.51 28.86 -4.84
C GLU A 220 36.68 27.89 -4.68
N ASN A 221 37.08 27.56 -3.44
CA ASN A 221 38.23 26.69 -3.14
C ASN A 221 37.92 25.65 -2.06
N TRP A 222 36.66 25.33 -1.85
CA TRP A 222 36.22 24.37 -0.82
C TRP A 222 34.86 23.78 -1.16
N TRP A 223 34.62 22.57 -0.65
CA TRP A 223 33.34 21.88 -0.75
C TRP A 223 33.15 20.99 0.48
N TYR A 224 31.90 20.66 0.79
CA TYR A 224 31.62 19.57 1.72
C TYR A 224 31.45 18.25 0.98
N ARG A 225 31.83 17.16 1.65
CA ARG A 225 31.66 15.78 1.19
C ARG A 225 30.95 14.96 2.28
N GLY A 226 30.29 13.89 1.87
CA GLY A 226 29.46 13.04 2.71
C GLY A 226 28.03 12.98 2.17
N GLU A 227 27.22 12.07 2.69
CA GLU A 227 25.79 12.03 2.35
C GLU A 227 25.06 13.25 2.93
N HIS A 228 25.51 13.71 4.11
CA HIS A 228 24.95 14.85 4.84
C HIS A 228 25.92 16.02 4.96
N CYS A 229 27.01 16.03 4.17
CA CYS A 229 28.02 17.09 4.16
C CYS A 229 28.81 17.24 5.46
N GLU A 230 29.08 16.13 6.13
CA GLU A 230 29.82 16.12 7.38
C GLU A 230 31.31 16.51 7.23
N GLU A 231 31.93 16.28 6.06
CA GLU A 231 33.38 16.46 5.86
C GLU A 231 33.70 17.73 5.06
N TYR A 232 34.50 18.62 5.65
CA TYR A 232 35.01 19.81 4.96
C TYR A 232 36.26 19.48 4.15
N VAL A 233 36.26 19.86 2.87
CA VAL A 233 37.41 19.71 2.00
C VAL A 233 37.78 21.07 1.40
N SER A 234 39.04 21.48 1.57
CA SER A 234 39.58 22.65 0.88
C SER A 234 40.54 22.23 -0.23
N GLU A 235 40.40 22.87 -1.38
CA GLU A 235 41.27 22.70 -2.53
C GLU A 235 42.77 22.89 -2.18
N PRO A 236 43.19 23.97 -1.48
CA PRO A 236 44.59 24.13 -1.11
C PRO A 236 45.11 23.04 -0.16
N LEU A 237 44.26 22.47 0.71
CA LEU A 237 44.65 21.37 1.59
C LEU A 237 44.91 20.10 0.78
N VAL A 238 44.01 19.77 -0.16
CA VAL A 238 44.17 18.60 -1.04
C VAL A 238 45.43 18.74 -1.91
N VAL A 239 45.64 19.92 -2.50
CA VAL A 239 46.84 20.22 -3.30
C VAL A 239 48.11 20.15 -2.44
N GLY A 240 48.07 20.67 -1.22
CA GLY A 240 49.20 20.61 -0.28
C GLY A 240 49.59 19.17 0.09
N ILE A 241 48.62 18.31 0.40
CA ILE A 241 48.84 16.88 0.71
C ILE A 241 49.39 16.14 -0.52
N ALA A 242 48.86 16.42 -1.71
CA ALA A 242 49.36 15.83 -2.95
C ALA A 242 50.84 16.21 -3.20
N ILE A 243 51.21 17.49 -3.05
CA ILE A 243 52.60 17.94 -3.23
C ILE A 243 53.51 17.30 -2.17
N ALA A 244 53.09 17.30 -0.90
CA ALA A 244 53.88 16.74 0.19
C ALA A 244 54.11 15.22 0.02
N SER A 245 53.10 14.47 -0.42
CA SER A 245 53.24 13.04 -0.69
C SER A 245 54.19 12.75 -1.84
N VAL A 246 54.11 13.50 -2.95
CA VAL A 246 55.04 13.36 -4.09
C VAL A 246 56.46 13.72 -3.68
N ALA A 247 56.66 14.83 -2.97
CA ALA A 247 57.97 15.24 -2.47
C ALA A 247 58.55 14.20 -1.50
N GLY A 248 57.74 13.69 -0.57
CA GLY A 248 58.14 12.64 0.36
C GLY A 248 58.55 11.35 -0.35
N PHE A 249 57.78 10.91 -1.35
CA PHE A 249 58.12 9.75 -2.17
C PHE A 249 59.44 9.93 -2.91
N LEU A 250 59.65 11.09 -3.54
CA LEU A 250 60.91 11.40 -4.24
C LEU A 250 62.11 11.41 -3.29
N MET A 251 61.95 11.96 -2.08
CA MET A 251 63.00 11.95 -1.06
C MET A 251 63.37 10.53 -0.65
N VAL A 252 62.38 9.67 -0.37
CA VAL A 252 62.64 8.26 -0.02
C VAL A 252 63.29 7.50 -1.18
N ALA A 253 62.77 7.64 -2.40
CA ALA A 253 63.32 6.99 -3.59
C ALA A 253 64.77 7.42 -3.84
N SER A 254 65.09 8.71 -3.69
CA SER A 254 66.46 9.20 -3.79
C SER A 254 67.36 8.57 -2.72
N GLY A 255 66.90 8.49 -1.46
CA GLY A 255 67.65 7.86 -0.38
C GLY A 255 67.96 6.38 -0.66
N VAL A 256 67.01 5.63 -1.23
CA VAL A 256 67.23 4.23 -1.63
C VAL A 256 68.20 4.09 -2.79
N ILE A 257 68.25 5.05 -3.71
CA ILE A 257 69.20 5.01 -4.84
C ILE A 257 70.63 5.34 -4.40
N PHE A 258 70.78 6.21 -3.39
CA PHE A 258 72.09 6.66 -2.91
C PHE A 258 72.72 5.76 -1.82
N PHE A 259 71.94 4.88 -1.19
CA PHE A 259 72.42 3.86 -0.23
C PHE A 259 72.57 2.49 -0.90
#